data_AF-A0A259K6X0-F1
#
_entry.id   AF-A0A259K6X0-F1
#
_cell.length_a   1.000
_cell.length_b   1.000
_cell.length_c   1.000
_cell.angle_alpha   90.00
_cell.angle_beta   90.00
_cell.angle_gamma   90.00
#
_symmetry.space_group_name_H-M   'P 1'
#
loop_
_entity.id
_entity.type
_entity.pdbx_description
1 polymer ?
#
loop_
_entity_poly.entity_id
_entity_poly.type
_entity_poly.pdbx_seq_one_letter_code
_entity_poly.pdbx_strand_id
1 'polypeptide(L)' 'MRIAMTVAQLLDALMQMPKDAVVLMETDGGLSRVDALDFVEDHGPGAPAEVILLPSMDE' A
#
# COMPACT_ATOMS: atom_id res chain seq x y z
N MET A 1 11.93 -12.84 -11.65
CA MET A 1 12.19 -11.87 -10.56
C MET A 1 11.29 -10.67 -10.82
N ARG A 2 10.25 -10.46 -10.01
CA ARG A 2 9.44 -9.23 -10.11
C ARG A 2 10.17 -8.14 -9.34
N ILE A 3 10.30 -6.96 -9.94
CA ILE A 3 10.82 -5.77 -9.24
C ILE A 3 9.72 -5.32 -8.28
N ALA A 4 10.09 -4.98 -7.04
CA ALA A 4 9.14 -4.41 -6.09
C ALA A 4 8.58 -3.08 -6.65
N MET A 5 7.27 -2.89 -6.57
CA MET A 5 6.64 -1.63 -6.97
C MET A 5 7.15 -0.52 -6.05
N THR A 6 7.59 0.60 -6.63
CA THR A 6 8.00 1.77 -5.83
C THR A 6 6.79 2.59 -5.41
N VAL A 7 6.95 3.40 -4.35
CA VAL A 7 5.92 4.35 -3.91
C VAL A 7 5.53 5.30 -5.04
N ALA A 8 6.49 5.77 -5.84
CA ALA A 8 6.21 6.64 -6.99
C ALA A 8 5.30 5.99 -8.03
N GLN A 9 5.57 4.73 -8.39
CA GLN A 9 4.75 3.98 -9.35
C GLN A 9 3.34 3.73 -8.83
N LEU A 10 3.20 3.46 -7.52
CA LEU A 10 1.90 3.31 -6.88
C LEU A 10 1.11 4.63 -6.93
N LEU A 11 1.73 5.74 -6.54
CA LEU A 11 1.09 7.06 -6.55
C LEU A 11 0.62 7.45 -7.95
N ASP A 12 1.44 7.21 -8.98
CA ASP A 12 1.06 7.49 -10.37
C ASP A 12 -0.22 6.74 -10.78
N ALA A 13 -0.36 5.47 -10.39
CA ALA A 13 -1.56 4.69 -10.66
C ALA A 13 -2.78 5.21 -9.87
N LEU A 14 -2.61 5.50 -8.59
CA LEU A 14 -3.69 6.00 -7.73
C LEU A 14 -4.20 7.37 -8.19
N MET A 15 -3.32 8.25 -8.68
CA MET A 15 -3.69 9.57 -9.20
C MET A 15 -4.58 9.53 -10.45
N GLN A 16 -4.64 8.40 -11.17
CA GLN A 16 -5.55 8.23 -12.31
C GLN A 16 -6.99 7.87 -11.90
N MET A 17 -7.21 7.54 -10.63
CA MET A 17 -8.50 7.10 -10.13
C MET A 17 -9.40 8.28 -9.71
N PRO A 18 -10.74 8.09 -9.68
CA PRO A 18 -11.65 9.05 -9.05
C PRO A 18 -11.26 9.32 -7.59
N LYS A 19 -11.50 10.54 -7.11
CA LYS A 19 -11.12 10.98 -5.75
C LYS A 19 -11.82 10.20 -4.63
N ASP A 20 -12.94 9.55 -4.93
CA ASP A 20 -13.77 8.76 -4.04
C ASP A 20 -13.56 7.24 -4.21
N ALA A 21 -12.61 6.83 -5.06
CA ALA A 21 -12.25 5.43 -5.18
C ALA A 21 -11.62 4.91 -3.88
N VAL A 22 -11.95 3.67 -3.52
CA VAL A 22 -11.37 2.98 -2.36
C VAL A 22 -10.24 2.05 -2.79
N VAL A 23 -9.22 1.93 -1.94
CA VAL A 23 -8.11 0.99 -2.16
C VAL A 23 -8.43 -0.31 -1.44
N LEU A 24 -8.33 -1.42 -2.19
CA LEU A 24 -8.48 -2.77 -1.67
C LEU A 24 -7.14 -3.50 -1.73
N MET A 25 -6.88 -4.31 -0.72
CA MET A 25 -5.77 -5.24 -0.67
C MET A 25 -6.29 -6.67 -0.67
N GLU A 26 -5.59 -7.55 -1.39
CA GLU A 26 -5.85 -8.98 -1.34
C GLU A 26 -5.27 -9.54 -0.04
N THR A 27 -6.08 -10.32 0.66
CA THR A 27 -5.72 -11.06 1.87
C THR A 27 -6.15 -12.51 1.70
N ASP A 28 -5.68 -13.39 2.59
CA ASP A 28 -6.06 -14.81 2.56
C ASP A 28 -7.59 -15.02 2.65
N GLY A 29 -8.34 -14.04 3.20
CA GLY A 29 -9.79 -14.05 3.32
C GLY A 29 -10.55 -13.38 2.17
N GLY A 30 -9.86 -12.83 1.16
CA GLY A 30 -10.48 -12.12 0.03
C GLY A 30 -9.96 -10.69 -0.13
N LEU A 31 -10.86 -9.74 -0.34
CA LEU A 31 -10.49 -8.33 -0.48
C LEU A 31 -10.81 -7.58 0.81
N SER A 32 -9.85 -6.82 1.32
CA SER A 32 -10.04 -5.93 2.46
C SER A 32 -9.75 -4.49 2.08
N ARG A 33 -10.52 -3.54 2.62
CA ARG A 33 -10.29 -2.10 2.41
C ARG A 33 -9.08 -1.66 3.22
N VAL A 34 -8.21 -0.84 2.64
CA VAL A 34 -7.13 -0.16 3.37
C VAL A 34 -7.72 1.00 4.17
N ASP A 35 -7.46 1.04 5.47
CA ASP A 35 -8.04 2.04 6.39
C ASP A 35 -6.99 2.97 6.98
N ALA A 36 -5.75 2.47 7.13
CA ALA A 36 -4.62 3.27 7.60
C ALA A 36 -3.32 2.90 6.88
N LEU A 37 -2.32 3.77 7.05
CA LEU A 37 -0.98 3.61 6.50
C LEU A 37 0.03 3.85 7.61
N ASP A 38 1.02 2.98 7.72
CA ASP A 38 2.20 3.21 8.55
C ASP A 38 3.44 3.38 7.66
N PHE A 39 4.33 4.28 8.07
CA PHE A 39 5.59 4.53 7.40
C PHE A 39 6.71 3.99 8.25
N VAL A 40 7.57 3.18 7.64
CA VAL A 40 8.76 2.68 8.30
C VAL A 40 9.97 3.26 7.59
N GLU A 41 10.74 4.04 8.34
CA GLU A 41 12.01 4.59 7.88
C GLU A 41 13.01 3.45 7.62
N ASP A 42 14.05 3.77 6.85
CA ASP A 42 15.08 2.82 6.42
C ASP A 42 15.58 1.96 7.60
N HIS A 43 15.56 0.63 7.41
CA HIS A 43 15.96 -0.35 8.42
C HIS A 43 17.50 -0.58 8.49
N GLY A 44 18.29 0.34 7.95
CA GLY A 44 19.74 0.28 7.86
C GLY A 44 20.27 0.32 6.42
N PRO A 45 21.61 0.28 6.25
CA PRO A 45 22.26 0.55 4.98
C PRO A 45 21.76 -0.34 3.85
N GLY A 46 21.06 0.27 2.89
CA GLY A 46 20.57 -0.39 1.67
C GLY A 46 19.15 -0.96 1.75
N ALA A 47 18.47 -0.87 2.89
CA ALA A 47 17.04 -1.18 2.97
C ALA A 47 16.21 0.04 2.52
N PRO A 48 15.26 -0.10 1.58
CA PRO A 48 14.37 1.00 1.24
C PRO A 48 13.40 1.30 2.39
N ALA A 49 12.90 2.54 2.45
CA ALA A 49 11.76 2.87 3.29
C ALA A 49 10.51 2.11 2.83
N GLU A 50 9.61 1.81 3.77
CA GLU A 50 8.42 1.00 3.53
C GLU A 50 7.15 1.76 3.90
N VAL A 51 6.07 1.41 3.20
CA VAL A 51 4.70 1.81 3.54
C VAL A 51 3.92 0.53 3.81
N ILE A 52 3.32 0.44 4.98
CA ILE A 52 2.49 -0.69 5.40
C ILE A 52 1.03 -0.27 5.22
N LEU A 53 0.29 -1.06 4.44
CA LEU A 53 -1.16 -0.88 4.28
C LEU A 53 -1.87 -1.67 5.38
N LEU A 54 -2.62 -0.97 6.22
CA LEU A 54 -3.37 -1.59 7.32
C LEU A 54 -4.82 -1.82 6.87
N PRO A 55 -5.32 -3.08 6.93
CA PRO A 55 -6.71 -3.36 6.57
C PRO A 55 -7.68 -2.78 7.60
N SER A 56 -8.88 -2.45 7.15
CA SER A 56 -10.02 -2.12 8.01
C SER A 56 -10.32 -3.28 8.95
N MET A 57 -10.47 -2.98 10.25
CA MET A 57 -10.94 -3.96 11.24
C MET A 57 -12.47 -4.01 11.37
N ASP A 58 -13.17 -3.10 10.70
CA ASP A 58 -14.62 -3.16 10.60
C ASP A 58 -15.02 -4.32 9.67
N GLU A 59 -15.51 -5.42 10.26
CA GLU A 59 -16.29 -6.48 9.57
C GLU A 59 -17.76 -6.08 9.41
#